data_AF-A0AAW0E7Q8-F1
#
_entry.id   AF-A0AAW0E7Q8-F1
#
_cell.length_a   1.000
_cell.length_b   1.000
_cell.length_c   1.000
_cell.angle_alpha   90.00
_cell.angle_beta   90.00
_cell.angle_gamma   90.00
#
_symmetry.space_group_name_H-M   'P 1'
#
loop_
_entity.id
_entity.type
_entity.pdbx_description
1 polymer ?
#
loop_
_entity_poly.entity_id
_entity_poly.type
_entity_poly.pdbx_seq_one_letter_code
_entity_poly.pdbx_strand_id
1 'polypeptide(L)'
;MIFNDSITVPVSLLTVLSVYSKTGGKNGKHAWVSDCSNIAAASNIPTQVYEHMNGGQFRGVPQALKQLHVPQFALVPSSSFLCLLHNTPEQIRNVGIKLSASDSEL
;
A
#
# COMPACT_ATOMS: atom_id res chain seq x y z
N MET A 1 -11.71 5.50 -15.27
CA MET A 1 -12.68 4.53 -15.81
C MET A 1 -13.59 4.17 -14.64
N ILE A 2 -14.86 4.58 -14.70
CA ILE A 2 -15.74 4.75 -13.54
C ILE A 2 -16.45 3.43 -13.24
N PHE A 3 -16.38 2.97 -11.99
CA PHE A 3 -17.38 2.09 -11.38
C PHE A 3 -18.02 2.85 -10.23
N ASN A 4 -19.36 2.91 -10.24
CA ASN A 4 -20.20 3.68 -9.34
C ASN A 4 -21.08 2.69 -8.58
N ASP A 5 -20.87 2.53 -7.27
CA ASP A 5 -21.89 2.11 -6.30
C ASP A 5 -21.33 2.26 -4.87
N SER A 6 -22.09 2.94 -4.01
CA SER A 6 -21.96 3.07 -2.54
C SER A 6 -20.57 3.35 -1.97
N ILE A 7 -20.41 4.55 -1.39
CA ILE A 7 -19.22 5.12 -0.72
C ILE A 7 -18.57 4.12 0.26
N THR A 8 -17.82 3.19 -0.30
CA THR A 8 -16.82 2.37 0.36
C THR A 8 -15.59 2.68 -0.44
N VAL A 9 -14.79 3.63 0.02
CA VAL A 9 -13.47 3.85 -0.56
C VAL A 9 -12.81 2.46 -0.53
N PRO A 10 -12.41 1.85 -1.67
CA PRO A 10 -11.87 0.51 -1.66
C PRO A 10 -10.55 0.55 -0.87
N VAL A 11 -10.63 0.19 0.42
CA VAL A 11 -9.48 0.15 1.30
C VAL A 11 -8.56 -0.91 0.76
N SER A 12 -7.40 -0.47 0.27
CA SER A 12 -6.36 -1.34 -0.27
C SER A 12 -5.20 -1.33 0.70
N LEU A 13 -4.68 -2.51 1.01
CA LEU A 13 -3.51 -2.65 1.87
C LEU A 13 -2.27 -2.55 0.99
N LEU A 14 -1.27 -1.81 1.47
CA LEU A 14 -0.07 -1.51 0.70
C LEU A 14 1.15 -2.00 1.47
N THR A 15 2.01 -2.76 0.80
CA THR A 15 3.35 -3.06 1.34
C THR A 15 4.35 -2.11 0.68
N VAL A 16 5.02 -1.30 1.50
CA VAL A 16 6.04 -0.35 1.04
C VAL A 16 7.30 -1.10 0.63
N LEU A 17 7.73 -0.94 -0.61
CA LEU A 17 8.93 -1.57 -1.14
C LEU A 17 10.15 -0.68 -1.01
N SER A 18 9.96 0.63 -1.14
CA SER A 18 11.01 1.63 -1.00
C SER A 18 10.39 2.99 -0.72
N VAL A 19 11.21 3.92 -0.23
CA VAL A 19 10.81 5.32 -0.02
C VAL A 19 11.79 6.20 -0.76
N TYR A 20 11.25 7.19 -1.48
CA TYR A 20 12.04 8.25 -2.08
C TYR A 20 11.68 9.57 -1.44
N SER A 21 12.70 10.34 -1.11
CA SER A 21 12.58 11.67 -0.53
C SER A 21 13.40 12.66 -1.35
N LYS A 22 13.04 13.93 -1.25
CA LYS A 22 13.78 15.01 -1.88
C LYS A 22 15.01 15.32 -1.05
N THR A 23 16.20 15.14 -1.61
CA THR A 23 17.46 15.38 -0.90
C THR A 23 18.02 16.77 -1.23
N GLY A 24 18.33 17.57 -0.22
CA GLY A 24 19.04 18.86 -0.37
C GLY A 24 18.25 19.99 -1.05
N GLY A 25 17.63 20.86 -0.26
CA GLY A 25 17.13 22.18 -0.70
C GLY A 25 16.00 22.19 -1.73
N LYS A 26 15.62 23.40 -2.17
CA LYS A 26 14.43 23.65 -3.03
C LYS A 26 14.47 22.93 -4.38
N ASN A 27 15.66 22.66 -4.91
CA ASN A 27 15.90 21.96 -6.19
C ASN A 27 16.57 20.59 -6.02
N GLY A 28 16.49 20.03 -4.82
CA GLY A 28 16.97 18.69 -4.53
C GLY A 28 16.39 17.63 -5.46
N LYS A 29 17.22 16.64 -5.85
CA LYS A 29 16.72 15.49 -6.60
C LYS A 29 15.96 14.55 -5.67
N HIS A 30 14.97 13.86 -6.20
CA HIS A 30 14.36 12.74 -5.49
C HIS A 30 15.32 11.57 -5.53
N ALA A 31 15.72 11.09 -4.36
CA ALA A 31 16.62 9.95 -4.22
C ALA A 31 15.98 8.91 -3.30
N TRP A 32 16.40 7.66 -3.48
CA TRP A 32 16.06 6.59 -2.56
C TRP A 32 16.62 6.90 -1.17
N VAL A 33 15.84 6.62 -0.14
CA VAL A 33 16.25 6.74 1.26
C VAL A 33 15.96 5.42 1.99
N SER A 34 16.83 5.06 2.93
CA SER A 34 16.68 3.86 3.77
C SER A 34 15.49 3.97 4.72
N ASP A 35 15.25 5.18 5.22
CA ASP A 35 14.26 5.49 6.24
C ASP A 35 13.74 6.91 6.04
N CYS A 36 12.53 7.14 6.56
CA CYS A 36 11.88 8.44 6.51
C CYS A 36 11.07 8.63 7.79
N SER A 37 11.47 9.61 8.62
CA SER A 37 10.80 9.90 9.89
C SER A 37 9.47 10.66 9.72
N ASN A 38 9.21 11.19 8.53
CA ASN A 38 8.01 11.97 8.24
C ASN A 38 7.45 11.61 6.86
N ILE A 39 6.24 11.08 6.81
CA ILE A 39 5.56 10.70 5.57
C ILE A 39 5.46 11.87 4.58
N ALA A 40 5.33 13.11 5.04
CA ALA A 40 5.26 14.29 4.18
C ALA A 40 6.57 14.59 3.43
N ALA A 41 7.71 14.06 3.90
CA ALA A 41 8.97 14.16 3.18
C ALA A 41 9.09 13.11 2.07
N ALA A 42 8.31 12.02 2.13
CA ALA A 42 8.25 11.03 1.07
C ALA A 42 7.52 11.60 -0.15
N SER A 43 8.12 11.45 -1.32
CA SER A 43 7.58 11.98 -2.58
C SER A 43 7.08 10.87 -3.50
N ASN A 44 7.80 9.74 -3.54
CA ASN A 44 7.44 8.56 -4.31
C ASN A 44 7.55 7.34 -3.40
N ILE A 45 6.45 6.64 -3.20
CA ILE A 45 6.41 5.42 -2.39
C ILE A 45 5.97 4.27 -3.30
N PRO A 46 6.91 3.54 -3.90
CA PRO A 46 6.60 2.30 -4.60
C PRO A 46 6.03 1.27 -3.62
N THR A 47 4.85 0.76 -3.93
CA THR A 47 4.12 -0.19 -3.10
C THR A 47 3.63 -1.36 -3.91
N GLN A 48 3.53 -2.53 -3.27
CA GLN A 48 2.69 -3.63 -3.75
C GLN A 48 1.28 -3.46 -3.20
N VAL A 49 0.28 -3.57 -4.08
CA VAL A 49 -1.13 -3.39 -3.75
C VAL A 49 -1.76 -4.74 -3.43
N TYR A 50 -2.46 -4.80 -2.30
CA TYR A 50 -3.26 -5.93 -1.88
C TYR A 50 -4.74 -5.55 -1.88
N GLU A 51 -5.53 -6.35 -2.59
CA GLU A 51 -6.96 -6.11 -2.73
C GLU A 51 -7.71 -6.80 -1.59
N HIS A 52 -8.60 -6.05 -0.92
CA HIS A 52 -9.44 -6.59 0.14
C HIS A 52 -10.35 -7.71 -0.39
N MET A 53 -10.42 -8.80 0.36
CA MET A 53 -11.32 -9.92 0.12
C MET A 53 -12.43 -9.95 1.18
N ASN A 54 -12.36 -10.87 2.13
CA ASN A 54 -13.31 -11.01 3.24
C ASN A 54 -12.57 -11.15 4.57
N GLY A 55 -13.19 -10.72 5.66
CA GLY A 55 -12.70 -10.95 7.03
C GLY A 55 -11.26 -10.50 7.27
N GLY A 56 -10.87 -9.32 6.79
CA GLY A 56 -9.51 -8.77 6.94
C GLY A 56 -8.44 -9.49 6.12
N GLN A 57 -8.83 -10.34 5.18
CA GLN A 57 -7.91 -10.98 4.23
C GLN A 57 -7.77 -10.11 2.99
N PHE A 58 -6.55 -10.03 2.49
CA PHE A 58 -6.20 -9.33 1.28
C PHE A 58 -5.39 -10.24 0.37
N ARG A 59 -5.64 -10.18 -0.93
CA ARG A 59 -4.87 -10.93 -1.94
C ARG A 59 -3.82 -10.04 -2.58
N GLY A 60 -2.64 -10.61 -2.83
CA GLY A 60 -1.54 -9.93 -3.51
C GLY A 60 -1.69 -9.88 -5.04
N VAL A 61 -2.57 -10.71 -5.61
CA VAL A 61 -2.94 -10.68 -7.04
C VAL A 61 -4.38 -10.22 -7.16
N PRO A 62 -4.64 -8.98 -7.61
CA PRO A 62 -6.00 -8.46 -7.77
C PRO A 62 -6.83 -9.28 -8.77
N GLN A 63 -8.16 -9.24 -8.66
CA GLN A 63 -9.05 -10.02 -9.54
C GLN A 63 -8.77 -9.75 -11.02
N ALA A 64 -8.55 -8.47 -11.36
CA ALA A 64 -8.29 -8.03 -12.72
C ALA A 64 -7.02 -8.65 -13.32
N LEU A 65 -6.04 -9.01 -12.48
CA LEU A 65 -4.76 -9.61 -12.88
C LEU A 65 -4.69 -11.12 -12.59
N LYS A 66 -5.78 -11.72 -12.12
CA LYS A 66 -5.81 -13.13 -11.70
C LYS A 66 -5.38 -14.10 -12.81
N GLN A 67 -5.76 -13.82 -14.06
CA GLN A 67 -5.40 -14.67 -15.21
C GLN A 67 -3.90 -14.64 -15.51
N LEU A 68 -3.23 -13.52 -15.23
CA LEU A 68 -1.79 -13.37 -15.44
C LEU A 68 -0.98 -13.83 -14.22
N HIS A 69 -1.62 -13.97 -13.06
CA HIS A 69 -0.98 -14.34 -11.80
C HIS A 69 0.13 -13.35 -11.37
N VAL A 70 -0.05 -12.07 -11.72
CA VAL A 70 0.92 -10.99 -11.49
C VAL A 70 0.43 -10.05 -10.39
N PRO A 71 1.28 -9.68 -9.41
CA PRO A 71 0.94 -8.69 -8.39
C PRO A 71 0.82 -7.28 -8.98
N GLN A 72 -0.01 -6.44 -8.36
CA GLN A 72 -0.13 -5.04 -8.75
C GLN A 72 0.83 -4.18 -7.95
N PHE A 73 1.49 -3.24 -8.63
CA PHE A 73 2.32 -2.22 -7.99
C PHE A 73 1.75 -0.83 -8.26
N ALA A 74 1.91 0.07 -7.30
CA ALA A 74 1.47 1.45 -7.41
C ALA A 74 2.52 2.39 -6.82
N LEU A 75 2.64 3.56 -7.44
CA LEU A 75 3.40 4.67 -6.89
C LEU A 75 2.44 5.56 -6.12
N VAL A 76 2.52 5.53 -4.80
CA VAL A 76 1.55 6.20 -3.93
C VAL A 76 2.14 7.53 -3.45
N PRO A 77 1.42 8.66 -3.61
CA PRO A 77 1.84 9.92 -3.03
C PRO A 77 1.67 9.86 -1.50
N SER A 78 2.49 10.60 -0.77
CA SER A 78 2.43 10.64 0.70
C SER A 78 1.08 11.08 1.25
N SER A 79 0.31 11.89 0.51
CA SER A 79 -1.03 12.34 0.89
C SER A 79 -2.11 11.25 0.80
N SER A 80 -1.86 10.14 0.09
CA SER A 80 -2.78 9.00 0.02
C SER A 80 -2.51 7.95 1.09
N PHE A 81 -1.49 8.15 1.93
CA PHE A 81 -1.17 7.28 3.03
C PHE A 81 -2.07 7.61 4.24
N LEU A 82 -2.97 6.69 4.61
CA LEU A 82 -3.98 6.93 5.66
C LEU A 82 -3.49 6.54 7.06
N CYS A 83 -2.96 5.32 7.20
CA CYS A 83 -2.52 4.80 8.49
C CYS A 83 -1.44 3.72 8.34
N LEU A 84 -0.68 3.53 9.43
CA LEU A 84 0.21 2.40 9.62
C LEU A 84 -0.53 1.33 10.44
N LEU A 85 -0.33 0.07 10.10
CA LEU A 85 -0.80 -1.06 10.91
C LEU A 85 0.07 -1.15 12.17
N HIS A 86 -0.54 -1.44 13.31
CA HIS A 86 0.19 -1.61 14.57
C HIS A 86 0.90 -2.95 14.63
N ASN A 87 0.29 -3.98 14.04
CA ASN A 87 0.84 -5.33 14.02
C ASN A 87 1.33 -5.68 12.63
N THR A 88 2.42 -6.47 12.58
CA THR A 88 2.86 -7.08 11.33
C THR A 88 1.77 -8.04 10.85
N PRO A 89 1.23 -7.85 9.64
CA PRO A 89 0.14 -8.68 9.18
C PRO A 89 0.65 -10.08 8.78
N GLU A 90 -0.20 -11.09 8.94
CA GLU A 90 0.16 -12.49 8.75
C GLU A 90 0.12 -12.87 7.26
N GLN A 91 1.17 -13.52 6.76
CA GLN A 91 1.23 -13.92 5.36
C GLN A 91 0.45 -15.23 5.14
N ILE A 92 -0.61 -15.19 4.33
CA ILE A 92 -1.37 -16.38 3.95
C ILE A 92 -0.76 -16.98 2.68
N ARG A 93 -0.17 -18.18 2.81
CA ARG A 93 0.23 -19.08 1.70
C ARG A 93 0.90 -18.35 0.52
N ASN A 94 1.90 -17.51 0.79
CA ASN A 94 2.70 -16.76 -0.20
C ASN A 94 1.93 -15.87 -1.20
N VAL A 95 0.62 -15.71 -1.06
CA VAL A 95 -0.23 -15.04 -2.06
C VAL A 95 -1.12 -13.97 -1.43
N GLY A 96 -1.42 -14.06 -0.14
CA GLY A 96 -2.26 -13.10 0.56
C GLY A 96 -1.68 -12.65 1.89
N ILE A 97 -2.35 -11.67 2.48
CA ILE A 97 -2.03 -11.10 3.78
C ILE A 97 -3.33 -11.07 4.60
N LYS A 98 -3.22 -11.33 5.90
CA LYS A 98 -4.31 -11.21 6.87
C LYS A 98 -3.99 -10.14 7.89
N LEU A 99 -4.93 -9.23 8.10
CA LEU A 99 -4.84 -8.29 9.21
C LEU A 99 -5.08 -8.98 10.55
N SER A 100 -4.43 -8.44 11.58
CA SER A 100 -4.78 -8.77 12.96
C SER A 100 -6.20 -8.26 13.27
N ALA A 101 -6.86 -8.84 14.28
CA ALA A 101 -8.18 -8.38 14.68
C ALA A 101 -8.15 -6.90 15.13
N SER A 102 -7.10 -6.50 15.83
CA SER A 102 -6.93 -5.13 16.34
C SER A 102 -6.77 -4.08 15.23
N ASP A 103 -6.18 -4.45 14.10
CA ASP A 103 -6.00 -3.55 12.95
C ASP A 103 -7.21 -3.58 11.98
N SER A 104 -8.15 -4.51 12.19
CA SER A 104 -9.37 -4.62 11.37
C SER A 104 -10.49 -3.68 11.81
N GLU A 105 -10.36 -3.04 12.99
CA GLU A 105 -11.35 -2.12 13.57
C GLU A 105 -11.00 -0.63 13.36
N LEU A 106 -9.93 -0.34 12.61
CA LEU A 106 -9.52 1.02 12.20
C LEU A 106 -10.40 1.55 11.05
#